data_AF-A0A8T5RGS2-F1
#
_entry.id   AF-A0A8T5RGS2-F1
#
_cell.length_a   1.000
_cell.length_b   1.000
_cell.length_c   1.000
_cell.angle_alpha   90.00
_cell.angle_beta   90.00
_cell.angle_gamma   90.00
#
_symmetry.space_group_name_H-M   'P 1'
#
loop_
_entity.id
_entity.type
_entity.pdbx_description
1 polymer ?
#
loop_
_entity_poly.entity_id
_entity_poly.type
_entity_poly.pdbx_seq_one_letter_code
_entity_poly.pdbx_strand_id
1 'polypeptide(L)'
;CTPLVVKKECLGFVFNRVWHAVKKECLKIWAGGHADMETVDTAWKIFTGMGLGPFRLMDGVGLDTICNVEMTYFNESGNPDDEPPKELKEMVDKGLLGRKSGEGFYFWEKKVL
;
A
#
# COMPACT_ATOMS: atom_id res chain seq x y z
N CYS A 1 -22.40 -3.57 -12.12
CA CYS A 1 -22.06 -3.54 -10.69
C CYS A 1 -22.40 -4.91 -10.11
N THR A 2 -21.46 -5.59 -9.46
CA THR A 2 -21.68 -6.90 -8.86
C THR A 2 -21.69 -6.73 -7.34
N PRO A 3 -22.81 -6.97 -6.64
CA PRO A 3 -22.86 -6.81 -5.18
C PRO A 3 -22.02 -7.91 -4.50
N LEU A 4 -21.27 -7.52 -3.46
CA LEU A 4 -20.52 -8.45 -2.62
C LEU A 4 -21.16 -8.47 -1.22
N VAL A 5 -21.64 -9.64 -0.79
CA VAL A 5 -22.32 -9.79 0.50
C VAL A 5 -21.31 -10.04 1.61
N VAL A 6 -21.28 -9.15 2.59
CA VAL A 6 -20.47 -9.29 3.81
C VAL A 6 -21.33 -9.96 4.89
N LYS A 7 -20.99 -11.20 5.26
CA LYS A 7 -21.80 -12.01 6.21
C LYS A 7 -21.77 -11.48 7.65
N LYS A 8 -20.66 -10.83 8.03
CA LYS A 8 -20.43 -10.24 9.36
C LYS A 8 -19.52 -9.04 9.21
N GLU A 9 -19.74 -8.02 10.03
CA GLU A 9 -18.85 -6.86 10.09
C GLU A 9 -17.38 -7.26 10.26
N CYS A 10 -16.53 -6.60 9.48
CA CYS A 10 -15.13 -6.93 9.33
C CYS A 10 -14.38 -5.64 9.00
N LEU A 11 -13.32 -5.33 9.76
CA LEU A 11 -12.44 -4.21 9.47
C LEU A 11 -11.89 -4.33 8.04
N GLY A 12 -12.00 -3.25 7.26
CA GLY A 12 -11.64 -3.25 5.84
C GLY A 12 -12.61 -4.02 4.93
N PHE A 13 -13.78 -4.41 5.43
CA PHE A 13 -14.75 -5.25 4.70
C PHE A 13 -14.06 -6.50 4.11
N VAL A 14 -14.39 -6.87 2.87
CA VAL A 14 -13.80 -8.05 2.20
C VAL A 14 -12.51 -7.67 1.49
N PHE A 15 -12.57 -6.79 0.49
CA PHE A 15 -11.41 -6.51 -0.36
C PHE A 15 -10.31 -5.72 0.36
N ASN A 16 -10.64 -4.68 1.14
CA ASN A 16 -9.58 -3.88 1.79
C ASN A 16 -8.85 -4.68 2.88
N ARG A 17 -9.46 -5.72 3.45
CA ARG A 17 -8.79 -6.64 4.38
C ARG A 17 -7.79 -7.56 3.66
N VAL A 18 -8.17 -8.12 2.52
CA VAL A 18 -7.24 -8.89 1.67
C VAL A 18 -6.11 -7.99 1.18
N TRP A 19 -6.47 -6.80 0.71
CA TRP A 19 -5.51 -5.81 0.25
C TRP A 19 -4.54 -5.37 1.35
N HIS A 20 -5.01 -5.19 2.58
CA HIS A 20 -4.13 -4.90 3.73
C HIS A 20 -3.07 -5.99 3.91
N ALA A 21 -3.43 -7.28 3.89
CA ALA A 21 -2.46 -8.37 4.05
C ALA A 21 -1.39 -8.36 2.94
N VAL A 22 -1.81 -8.17 1.69
CA VAL A 22 -0.88 -8.05 0.55
C VAL A 22 0.05 -6.86 0.74
N LYS A 23 -0.53 -5.69 1.01
CA LYS A 23 0.18 -4.43 1.11
C LYS A 23 1.19 -4.43 2.26
N LYS A 24 0.81 -4.98 3.42
CA LYS A 24 1.67 -5.15 4.58
C LYS A 24 2.94 -5.92 4.22
N GLU A 25 2.79 -7.07 3.54
CA GLU A 25 3.95 -7.88 3.15
C GLU A 25 4.81 -7.20 2.08
N CYS A 26 4.20 -6.50 1.10
CA CYS A 26 4.96 -5.70 0.14
C CYS A 26 5.83 -4.64 0.84
N LEU A 27 5.26 -3.90 1.79
CA LEU A 27 5.98 -2.88 2.54
C LEU A 27 7.13 -3.48 3.37
N LYS A 28 6.93 -4.65 4.00
CA LYS A 28 7.98 -5.37 4.75
C LYS A 28 9.12 -5.84 3.86
N ILE A 29 8.81 -6.40 2.69
CA ILE A 29 9.82 -6.85 1.72
C ILE A 29 10.71 -5.68 1.29
N TRP A 30 10.10 -4.53 0.98
CA TRP A 30 10.81 -3.33 0.55
C TRP A 30 11.65 -2.71 1.68
N ALA A 31 11.06 -2.48 2.84
CA ALA A 31 11.77 -1.88 3.98
C ALA A 31 12.88 -2.79 4.52
N GLY A 32 12.68 -4.11 4.49
CA GLY A 32 13.71 -5.09 4.85
C GLY A 32 14.85 -5.22 3.83
N GLY A 33 14.78 -4.51 2.69
CA GLY A 33 15.80 -4.56 1.64
C GLY A 33 15.86 -5.88 0.89
N HIS A 34 14.81 -6.72 0.98
CA HIS A 34 14.77 -8.01 0.29
C HIS A 34 14.54 -7.87 -1.22
N ALA A 35 13.80 -6.84 -1.63
CA ALA A 35 13.60 -6.48 -3.02
C ALA A 35 13.19 -5.01 -3.13
N ASP A 36 13.50 -4.39 -4.27
CA ASP A 36 12.99 -3.06 -4.58
C ASP A 36 11.51 -3.07 -5.02
N MET A 37 10.93 -1.88 -5.12
CA MET A 37 9.51 -1.69 -5.45
C MET A 37 9.21 -2.23 -6.85
N GLU A 38 10.13 -2.06 -7.81
CA GLU A 38 10.00 -2.53 -9.19
C GLU A 38 9.96 -4.05 -9.30
N THR A 39 10.79 -4.74 -8.53
CA THR A 39 10.83 -6.20 -8.48
C THR A 39 9.54 -6.75 -7.90
N VAL A 40 9.05 -6.18 -6.80
CA VAL A 40 7.77 -6.60 -6.19
C VAL A 40 6.59 -6.33 -7.14
N ASP A 41 6.54 -5.16 -7.77
CA ASP A 41 5.51 -4.83 -8.75
C ASP A 41 5.55 -5.75 -9.96
N THR A 42 6.75 -6.12 -10.42
CA THR A 42 6.92 -7.04 -11.56
C THR A 42 6.48 -8.45 -11.21
N ALA A 43 6.88 -8.97 -10.05
CA ALA A 43 6.44 -10.28 -9.57
C ALA A 43 4.91 -10.33 -9.45
N TRP A 44 4.30 -9.30 -8.86
CA TRP A 44 2.85 -9.20 -8.76
C TRP A 44 2.18 -9.29 -10.13
N LYS A 45 2.65 -8.52 -11.12
CA LYS A 45 2.09 -8.54 -12.48
C LYS A 45 2.21 -9.91 -13.15
N ILE A 46 3.37 -10.57 -13.03
CA ILE A 46 3.61 -11.90 -13.62
C ILE A 46 2.63 -12.93 -13.06
N PHE A 47 2.46 -12.98 -11.73
CA PHE A 47 1.69 -14.06 -11.10
C PHE A 47 0.19 -13.79 -11.01
N THR A 48 -0.24 -12.51 -11.01
CA THR A 48 -1.66 -12.15 -10.92
C THR A 48 -2.28 -11.78 -12.26
N GLY A 49 -1.47 -11.46 -13.29
CA GLY A 49 -1.94 -10.92 -14.56
C GLY A 49 -2.49 -9.49 -14.46
N MET A 50 -2.35 -8.82 -13.31
CA MET A 50 -2.81 -7.43 -13.15
C MET A 50 -1.89 -6.46 -13.90
N GLY A 51 -2.45 -5.38 -14.44
CA GLY A 51 -1.67 -4.35 -15.16
C GLY A 51 -0.85 -3.42 -14.26
N LEU A 52 -1.22 -3.31 -12.97
CA LEU A 52 -0.56 -2.47 -11.97
C LEU A 52 -0.07 -3.32 -10.79
N GLY A 53 1.10 -2.98 -10.29
CA GLY A 53 1.66 -3.60 -9.09
C GLY A 53 1.29 -2.84 -7.82
N PRO A 54 1.50 -3.46 -6.65
CA PRO A 54 1.07 -2.93 -5.37
C PRO A 54 1.66 -1.57 -5.01
N PHE A 55 2.93 -1.30 -5.31
CA PHE A 55 3.55 -0.01 -5.03
C PHE A 55 2.97 1.10 -5.90
N ARG A 56 2.76 0.84 -7.19
CA ARG A 56 2.04 1.80 -8.06
C ARG A 56 0.59 2.03 -7.63
N LEU A 57 -0.08 1.00 -7.11
CA LEU A 57 -1.42 1.15 -6.54
C LEU A 57 -1.40 2.00 -5.28
N MET A 58 -0.44 1.79 -4.37
CA MET A 58 -0.26 2.61 -3.16
C MET A 58 -0.01 4.08 -3.51
N ASP A 59 0.87 4.37 -4.47
CA ASP A 59 1.10 5.73 -4.96
C ASP A 59 -0.15 6.37 -5.57
N GLY A 60 -1.00 5.56 -6.21
CA GLY A 60 -2.27 6.01 -6.76
C GLY A 60 -3.29 6.39 -5.69
N VAL A 61 -3.29 5.69 -4.55
CA VAL A 61 -4.14 5.99 -3.38
C VAL A 61 -3.60 7.19 -2.60
N GLY A 62 -2.29 7.23 -2.39
CA GLY A 62 -1.58 8.25 -1.63
C GLY A 62 -0.96 7.70 -0.35
N LEU A 63 0.34 7.94 -0.15
CA LEU A 63 1.11 7.27 0.91
C LEU A 63 0.71 7.69 2.33
N ASP A 64 0.20 8.91 2.51
CA ASP A 64 -0.42 9.37 3.76
C ASP A 64 -1.65 8.54 4.13
N THR A 65 -2.51 8.25 3.14
CA THR A 65 -3.69 7.40 3.35
C THR A 65 -3.26 5.96 3.65
N ILE A 66 -2.26 5.46 2.92
CA ILE A 66 -1.71 4.12 3.19
C ILE A 66 -1.16 4.03 4.62
N CYS A 67 -0.34 4.99 5.05
CA CYS A 67 0.23 5.03 6.40
C CYS A 67 -0.85 5.08 7.47
N ASN A 68 -1.88 5.91 7.30
CA ASN A 68 -3.00 6.01 8.26
C ASN A 68 -3.79 4.70 8.38
N VAL A 69 -4.02 4.01 7.26
CA VAL A 69 -4.70 2.71 7.26
C VAL A 69 -3.86 1.67 7.99
N GLU A 70 -2.55 1.57 7.71
CA GLU A 70 -1.69 0.61 8.40
C GLU A 70 -1.59 0.89 9.90
N MET A 71 -1.50 2.16 10.30
CA MET A 71 -1.55 2.53 11.72
C MET A 71 -2.87 2.14 12.39
N THR A 72 -3.99 2.19 11.66
CA THR A 72 -5.29 1.72 12.19
C THR A 72 -5.24 0.22 12.43
N TYR A 73 -4.73 -0.58 11.50
CA TYR A 73 -4.57 -2.02 11.69
C TYR A 73 -3.59 -2.37 12.81
N PHE A 74 -2.49 -1.63 12.95
CA PHE A 74 -1.55 -1.79 14.06
C PHE A 74 -2.22 -1.53 15.42
N ASN A 75 -2.97 -0.42 15.54
CA ASN A 75 -3.64 -0.07 16.78
C ASN A 75 -4.75 -1.07 17.15
N GLU A 76 -5.50 -1.56 16.17
CA GLU A 76 -6.57 -2.54 16.37
C GLU A 76 -6.04 -3.94 16.74
N SER A 77 -4.91 -4.34 16.16
CA SER A 77 -4.28 -5.64 16.45
C SER A 77 -3.49 -5.64 17.76
N GLY A 78 -2.86 -4.52 18.12
CA GLY A 78 -1.93 -4.42 19.23
C GLY A 78 -0.65 -5.26 19.04
N ASN A 79 -0.40 -5.78 17.85
CA ASN A 79 0.72 -6.64 17.55
C ASN A 79 1.90 -5.82 16.96
N PRO A 80 3.10 -5.86 17.56
CA PRO A 80 4.28 -5.20 16.99
C PRO A 80 4.59 -5.59 15.53
N ASP A 81 4.24 -6.80 15.10
CA ASP A 81 4.44 -7.23 13.72
C ASP A 81 3.50 -6.55 12.71
N ASP A 82 2.46 -5.87 13.17
CA ASP A 82 1.55 -5.05 12.35
C ASP A 82 2.01 -3.59 12.25
N GLU A 83 3.08 -3.19 12.93
CA GLU A 83 3.61 -1.82 12.84
C GLU A 83 4.10 -1.53 11.41
N PRO A 84 3.64 -0.42 10.77
CA PRO A 84 4.12 -0.05 9.45
C PRO A 84 5.62 0.31 9.47
N PRO A 85 6.37 0.03 8.38
CA PRO A 85 7.78 0.38 8.32
C PRO A 85 8.03 1.88 8.51
N LYS A 86 9.13 2.22 9.19
CA LYS A 86 9.49 3.61 9.50
C LYS A 86 9.75 4.42 8.23
N GLU A 87 10.29 3.78 7.21
CA GLU A 87 10.60 4.34 5.90
C GLU A 87 9.34 4.89 5.21
N LEU A 88 8.20 4.20 5.34
CA LEU A 88 6.92 4.69 4.81
C LEU A 88 6.53 6.02 5.50
N LYS A 89 6.69 6.08 6.82
CA LYS A 89 6.39 7.30 7.59
C LYS A 89 7.32 8.44 7.19
N GLU A 90 8.62 8.17 7.04
CA GLU A 90 9.59 9.17 6.59
C GLU A 90 9.28 9.71 5.19
N MET A 91 8.79 8.87 4.27
CA MET A 91 8.33 9.33 2.95
C MET A 91 7.14 10.28 3.06
N VAL A 92 6.17 9.95 3.91
CA VAL A 92 5.00 10.82 4.17
C VAL A 92 5.45 12.15 4.80
N ASP A 93 6.33 12.11 5.79
CA ASP A 93 6.87 13.31 6.46
C ASP A 93 7.64 14.22 5.49
N LYS A 94 8.28 13.65 4.47
CA LYS A 94 8.95 14.37 3.37
C LYS A 94 8.00 14.89 2.28
N GLY A 95 6.70 14.60 2.38
CA GLY A 95 5.70 14.99 1.37
C GLY A 95 5.71 14.15 0.10
N LEU A 96 6.35 12.97 0.13
CA LEU A 96 6.35 12.00 -0.96
C LEU A 96 5.05 11.18 -0.90
N LEU A 97 3.95 11.79 -1.32
CA LEU A 97 2.60 11.25 -1.19
C LEU A 97 2.12 10.44 -2.41
N GLY A 98 3.00 10.06 -3.32
CA GLY A 98 2.66 9.32 -4.53
C GLY A 98 2.21 10.23 -5.67
N ARG A 99 1.23 9.76 -6.44
CA ARG A 99 0.81 10.43 -7.68
C ARG A 99 0.32 11.86 -7.47
N LYS A 100 -0.28 12.15 -6.31
CA LYS A 100 -0.82 13.48 -6.00
C LYS A 100 0.25 14.55 -5.70
N SER A 101 1.42 14.14 -5.19
CA SER A 101 2.57 15.03 -4.98
C SER A 101 3.52 15.06 -6.17
N GLY A 102 3.39 14.13 -7.11
CA GLY A 102 4.33 13.92 -8.23
C GLY A 102 5.46 12.94 -7.92
N GLU A 103 5.53 12.45 -6.68
CA GLU A 103 6.54 11.51 -6.23
C GLU A 103 6.08 10.76 -4.99
N GLY A 104 6.30 9.44 -4.98
CA GLY A 104 6.14 8.55 -3.84
C GLY A 104 7.15 7.43 -3.96
N PHE A 105 6.68 6.19 -4.10
CA PHE A 105 7.54 5.06 -4.49
C PHE A 105 8.09 5.21 -5.91
N TYR A 106 7.34 5.88 -6.78
CA TYR A 106 7.75 6.23 -8.13
C TYR A 106 7.68 7.74 -8.36
N PHE A 107 8.44 8.20 -9.36
CA PHE A 107 8.23 9.52 -9.95
C PHE A 107 7.00 9.51 -10.85
N TRP A 108 6.17 10.55 -10.70
CA TRP A 108 4.95 10.73 -11.47
C TRP A 108 4.98 12.09 -12.16
N GLU A 109 4.82 12.09 -13.48
CA GLU A 109 4.61 13.34 -14.21
C GLU A 109 3.35 14.03 -13.67
N LYS A 110 3.52 15.24 -13.11
CA LYS A 110 2.37 16.09 -12.78
C LYS A 110 1.66 16.41 -14.09
N LYS A 111 0.46 15.87 -14.27
CA LYS A 111 -0.45 16.42 -15.28
C LYS A 111 -0.80 17.83 -14.82
N VAL A 112 -0.13 18.81 -15.42
CA VAL A 112 -0.53 20.21 -15.37
C VAL A 112 -1.93 20.25 -15.99
N LEU A 113 -2.95 20.44 -15.16
CA LEU A 113 -4.31 20.75 -15.62
C LEU A 113 -4.35 22.19 -16.12
#